data_AF-A0A1Y3CCB5-F1
#
_entry.id   AF-A0A1Y3CCB5-F1
#
_cell.length_a   1.000
_cell.length_b   1.000
_cell.length_c   1.000
_cell.angle_alpha   90.00
_cell.angle_beta   90.00
_cell.angle_gamma   90.00
#
_symmetry.space_group_name_H-M   'P 1'
#
loop_
_entity.id
_entity.type
_entity.pdbx_description
1 polymer ?
#
loop_
_entity_poly.entity_id
_entity_poly.type
_entity_poly.pdbx_seq_one_letter_code
_entity_poly.pdbx_strand_id
1 'polypeptide(L)'
;MSYKHNNLMAMRQNYWNDTLSTQVLHEKKFFQEILIQHGIYTTTTEDDAKYLFFSLPSIIIVKGYSLGFQHDAVQAMIFQHIQDNETMLKQKSDIKIQFNM
;
A
#
# COMPACT_ATOMS: atom_id res chain seq x y z
N MET A 1 15.91 -14.06 18.47
CA MET A 1 15.88 -13.19 17.28
C MET A 1 14.63 -13.53 16.46
N SER A 2 13.69 -12.59 16.35
CA SER A 2 12.38 -12.83 15.73
C SER A 2 12.45 -12.60 14.21
N TYR A 3 12.91 -13.60 13.46
CA TYR A 3 13.16 -13.50 12.01
C TYR A 3 11.90 -13.38 11.14
N LYS A 4 10.68 -13.48 11.69
CA LYS A 4 9.44 -13.43 10.90
C LYS A 4 8.97 -12.02 10.56
N HIS A 5 9.21 -11.03 11.43
CA HIS A 5 8.76 -9.65 11.18
C HIS A 5 9.68 -8.87 10.23
N ASN A 6 10.97 -9.19 10.21
CA ASN A 6 11.96 -8.46 9.41
C ASN A 6 11.76 -8.67 7.90
N ASN A 7 11.32 -9.87 7.50
CA ASN A 7 11.12 -10.18 6.08
C ASN A 7 9.96 -9.40 5.46
N LEU A 8 8.87 -9.15 6.19
CA LEU A 8 7.73 -8.42 5.65
C LEU A 8 8.02 -6.93 5.49
N MET A 9 8.67 -6.31 6.48
CA MET A 9 9.06 -4.90 6.37
C MET A 9 10.11 -4.70 5.26
N ALA A 10 11.06 -5.63 5.13
CA ALA A 10 12.02 -5.65 4.03
C ALA A 10 11.32 -5.83 2.68
N MET A 11 10.33 -6.73 2.55
CA MET A 11 9.51 -6.83 1.33
C MET A 11 8.86 -5.49 1.00
N ARG A 12 8.17 -4.86 1.96
CA ARG A 12 7.52 -3.58 1.69
C ARG A 12 8.49 -2.51 1.21
N GLN A 13 9.66 -2.40 1.85
CA GLN A 13 10.69 -1.46 1.45
C GLN A 13 11.29 -1.81 0.08
N ASN A 14 11.58 -3.08 -0.18
CA ASN A 14 12.12 -3.53 -1.46
C ASN A 14 11.15 -3.25 -2.61
N TYR A 15 9.86 -3.56 -2.44
CA TYR A 15 8.82 -3.21 -3.41
C TYR A 15 8.78 -1.71 -3.67
N TRP A 16 8.74 -0.91 -2.61
CA TRP A 16 8.61 0.52 -2.77
C TRP A 16 9.87 1.17 -3.35
N ASN A 17 11.05 0.66 -3.02
CA ASN A 17 12.31 1.15 -3.55
C ASN A 17 12.62 0.61 -4.95
N ASP A 18 11.87 -0.38 -5.44
CA ASP A 18 11.99 -0.86 -6.80
C ASP A 18 11.44 0.20 -7.77
N THR A 19 12.38 0.84 -8.47
CA THR A 19 12.14 1.83 -9.53
C THR A 19 12.56 1.30 -10.90
N LEU A 20 13.05 0.06 -10.97
CA LEU A 20 13.57 -0.56 -12.18
C LEU A 20 12.49 -1.43 -12.86
N SER A 21 11.63 -2.05 -12.07
CA SER A 21 10.54 -2.89 -12.57
C SER A 21 9.38 -2.03 -13.09
N THR A 22 9.14 -2.11 -14.40
CA THR A 22 7.99 -1.43 -15.04
C THR A 22 6.66 -1.87 -14.44
N GLN A 23 6.56 -3.13 -13.99
CA GLN A 23 5.38 -3.63 -13.30
C GLN A 23 5.14 -2.89 -11.98
N VAL A 24 6.17 -2.74 -11.15
CA VAL A 24 6.06 -2.04 -9.86
C VAL A 24 5.69 -0.56 -10.07
N LEU A 25 6.24 0.08 -11.10
CA LEU A 25 5.87 1.46 -11.43
C LEU A 25 4.40 1.59 -11.85
N HIS A 26 3.88 0.62 -12.60
CA HIS A 26 2.45 0.58 -12.95
C HIS A 26 1.57 0.32 -11.72
N GLU A 27 1.96 -0.59 -10.86
CA GLU A 27 1.22 -0.90 -9.63
C GLU A 27 1.23 0.28 -8.63
N LYS A 28 2.33 1.04 -8.54
CA LYS A 28 2.40 2.30 -7.77
C LYS A 28 1.39 3.33 -8.26
N LYS A 29 1.22 3.46 -9.58
CA LYS A 29 0.18 4.32 -10.17
C LYS A 29 -1.21 3.79 -9.89
N PHE A 30 -1.40 2.47 -9.98
CA PHE A 30 -2.66 1.83 -9.63
C PHE A 30 -3.10 2.18 -8.19
N PHE A 31 -2.20 2.11 -7.20
CA PHE A 31 -2.54 2.52 -5.83
C PHE A 31 -3.00 3.99 -5.72
N GLN A 32 -2.39 4.90 -6.49
CA GLN A 32 -2.82 6.29 -6.57
C GLN A 32 -4.23 6.41 -7.16
N GLU A 33 -4.49 5.74 -8.28
CA GLU A 33 -5.78 5.77 -8.95
C GLU A 33 -6.91 5.23 -8.06
N ILE A 34 -6.69 4.13 -7.35
CA ILE A 34 -7.70 3.54 -6.45
C ILE A 34 -8.06 4.51 -5.32
N LEU A 35 -7.07 5.19 -4.74
CA LEU A 35 -7.31 6.17 -3.68
C LEU A 35 -8.18 7.33 -4.16
N ILE A 36 -8.02 7.77 -5.41
CA ILE A 36 -8.90 8.77 -6.03
C ILE A 36 -10.29 8.16 -6.31
N GLN A 37 -10.35 6.95 -6.88
CA GLN A 37 -11.60 6.27 -7.23
C GLN A 37 -12.50 6.02 -6.02
N HIS A 38 -11.90 5.64 -4.89
CA HIS A 38 -12.61 5.47 -3.61
C HIS A 38 -12.89 6.81 -2.90
N GLY A 39 -12.52 7.95 -3.50
CA GLY A 39 -12.76 9.27 -2.94
C GLY A 39 -12.01 9.52 -1.63
N ILE A 40 -10.88 8.85 -1.40
CA ILE A 40 -10.01 9.07 -0.23
C ILE A 40 -9.33 10.43 -0.35
N TYR A 41 -8.76 10.71 -1.52
CA TYR A 41 -8.11 11.98 -1.82
C TYR A 41 -8.61 12.52 -3.16
N THR A 42 -8.67 13.85 -3.29
CA THR A 42 -8.96 14.53 -4.57
C THR A 42 -7.78 14.46 -5.53
N THR A 43 -6.56 14.42 -4.99
CA THR A 43 -5.30 14.29 -5.71
C THR A 43 -4.38 13.41 -4.89
N THR A 44 -3.76 12.42 -5.50
CA THR A 44 -2.87 11.48 -4.81
C THR A 44 -1.43 11.71 -5.19
N THR A 45 -0.56 11.68 -4.19
CA THR A 45 0.89 11.69 -4.36
C THR A 45 1.47 10.28 -4.23
N GLU A 46 2.74 10.12 -4.59
CA GLU A 46 3.46 8.86 -4.36
C GLU A 46 3.49 8.49 -2.87
N ASP A 47 3.61 9.46 -1.96
CA ASP A 47 3.53 9.23 -0.52
C ASP A 47 2.15 8.76 -0.02
N ASP A 48 1.07 9.09 -0.73
CA ASP A 48 -0.28 8.59 -0.42
C ASP A 48 -0.44 7.13 -0.78
N ALA A 49 0.00 6.76 -1.97
CA ALA A 49 0.08 5.35 -2.37
C ALA A 49 1.03 4.56 -1.47
N LYS A 50 2.14 5.16 -1.03
CA LYS A 50 3.07 4.55 -0.07
C LYS A 50 2.37 4.27 1.24
N TYR A 51 1.68 5.27 1.78
CA TYR A 51 0.98 5.13 3.05
C TYR A 51 -0.06 4.00 3.01
N LEU A 52 -0.88 3.96 1.95
CA LEU A 52 -1.82 2.86 1.72
C LEU A 52 -1.08 1.52 1.67
N PHE A 53 -0.04 1.41 0.85
CA PHE A 53 0.71 0.17 0.70
C PHE A 53 1.30 -0.34 2.02
N PHE A 54 1.83 0.56 2.85
CA PHE A 54 2.36 0.21 4.17
C PHE A 54 1.27 -0.07 5.21
N SER A 55 0.05 0.43 5.02
CA SER A 55 -1.11 0.09 5.86
C SER A 55 -1.71 -1.28 5.52
N LEU A 56 -1.48 -1.79 4.30
CA LEU A 56 -2.05 -3.07 3.85
C LEU A 56 -1.66 -4.23 4.80
N PRO A 57 -2.60 -5.12 5.14
CA PRO A 57 -2.33 -6.34 5.88
C PRO A 57 -1.25 -7.22 5.23
N SER A 58 -0.50 -7.95 6.05
CA SER A 58 0.56 -8.86 5.58
C SER A 58 0.07 -9.87 4.54
N ILE A 59 -1.17 -10.36 4.66
CA ILE A 59 -1.77 -11.29 3.70
C ILE A 59 -1.89 -10.70 2.29
N ILE A 60 -2.18 -9.40 2.19
CA ILE A 60 -2.28 -8.70 0.90
C ILE A 60 -0.89 -8.53 0.30
N ILE A 61 0.10 -8.15 1.11
CA ILE A 61 1.49 -8.01 0.65
C ILE A 61 2.01 -9.35 0.11
N VAL A 62 1.87 -10.43 0.87
CA VAL A 62 2.36 -11.76 0.44
C VAL A 62 1.64 -12.24 -0.83
N LYS A 63 0.32 -12.03 -0.94
CA LYS A 63 -0.43 -12.40 -2.15
C LYS A 63 -0.09 -11.52 -3.35
N GLY A 64 0.05 -10.21 -3.16
CA GLY A 64 0.46 -9.28 -4.21
C GLY A 64 1.85 -9.58 -4.74
N TYR A 65 2.77 -9.99 -3.88
CA TYR A 65 4.09 -10.48 -4.30
C TYR A 65 4.05 -11.78 -5.10
N SER A 66 3.06 -12.64 -4.85
CA SER A 66 2.95 -13.95 -5.51
C SER A 66 2.16 -13.88 -6.83
N LEU A 67 1.15 -13.01 -6.90
CA LEU A 67 0.17 -12.95 -8.00
C LEU A 67 0.16 -11.60 -8.75
N GLY A 68 0.74 -10.55 -8.19
CA GLY A 68 0.61 -9.16 -8.62
C GLY A 68 -0.46 -8.40 -7.83
N PHE A 69 -0.25 -7.10 -7.62
CA PHE A 69 -1.20 -6.24 -6.89
C PHE A 69 -2.42 -5.85 -7.73
N GLN A 70 -2.32 -5.99 -9.05
CA GLN A 70 -3.43 -5.83 -9.98
C GLN A 70 -4.24 -7.12 -10.19
N HIS A 71 -3.89 -8.24 -9.56
CA HIS A 71 -4.68 -9.46 -9.69
C HIS A 71 -6.04 -9.32 -8.97
N ASP A 72 -7.15 -9.75 -9.57
CA ASP A 72 -8.53 -9.54 -9.07
C ASP A 72 -8.70 -9.87 -7.58
N ALA A 73 -8.21 -11.03 -7.15
CA ALA A 73 -8.26 -11.44 -5.75
C ALA A 73 -7.50 -10.48 -4.80
N VAL A 74 -6.38 -9.92 -5.23
CA VAL A 74 -5.59 -8.97 -4.43
C VAL A 74 -6.25 -7.60 -4.45
N GLN A 75 -6.74 -7.15 -5.61
CA GLN A 75 -7.51 -5.92 -5.74
C GLN A 75 -8.73 -5.91 -4.82
N ALA A 76 -9.51 -7.00 -4.79
CA ALA A 76 -10.66 -7.12 -3.90
C ALA A 76 -10.27 -6.96 -2.43
N MET A 77 -9.13 -7.51 -2.01
CA MET A 77 -8.65 -7.33 -0.63
C MET A 77 -8.17 -5.91 -0.36
N ILE A 78 -7.53 -5.25 -1.34
CA ILE A 78 -7.12 -3.85 -1.23
C ILE A 78 -8.36 -2.95 -1.10
N PHE A 79 -9.36 -3.14 -1.96
CA PHE A 79 -10.59 -2.37 -1.94
C PHE A 79 -11.35 -2.55 -0.63
N GLN A 80 -11.47 -3.80 -0.16
CA GLN A 80 -12.05 -4.09 1.14
C GLN A 80 -11.29 -3.36 2.25
N HIS A 81 -9.95 -3.40 2.25
CA HIS A 81 -9.14 -2.70 3.24
C HIS A 81 -9.36 -1.18 3.19
N ILE A 82 -9.44 -0.59 2.00
CA ILE A 82 -9.69 0.84 1.82
C ILE A 82 -11.07 1.22 2.35
N GLN A 83 -12.10 0.42 2.05
CA GLN A 83 -13.46 0.66 2.55
C GLN A 83 -13.53 0.54 4.08
N ASP A 84 -12.95 -0.52 4.64
CA ASP A 84 -12.96 -0.76 6.08
C ASP A 84 -12.15 0.30 6.85
N ASN A 85 -11.15 0.91 6.21
CA ASN A 85 -10.24 1.89 6.83
C ASN A 85 -10.36 3.28 6.20
N GLU A 86 -11.45 3.58 5.52
CA GLU A 86 -11.65 4.81 4.75
C GLU A 86 -11.42 6.04 5.63
N THR A 87 -12.02 6.05 6.82
CA THR A 87 -11.88 7.14 7.80
C THR A 87 -10.43 7.33 8.24
N MET A 88 -9.69 6.24 8.49
CA MET A 88 -8.27 6.29 8.86
C MET A 88 -7.42 6.84 7.73
N LEU A 89 -7.68 6.40 6.48
CA LEU A 89 -6.97 6.86 5.30
C LEU A 89 -7.26 8.34 5.03
N LYS A 90 -8.52 8.80 5.18
CA LYS A 90 -8.90 10.21 5.00
C LYS A 90 -8.35 11.14 6.09
N GLN A 91 -8.22 10.65 7.32
CA GLN A 91 -7.71 11.42 8.47
C GLN A 91 -6.18 11.58 8.49
N LYS A 92 -5.48 11.24 7.41
CA LYS A 92 -4.03 11.50 7.22
C LYS A 92 -3.64 12.99 7.38
N SER A 93 -4.60 13.89 7.58
CA SER A 93 -4.43 15.32 7.86
C SER A 93 -3.91 15.69 9.25
N ASP A 94 -3.75 14.77 10.23
CA ASP A 94 -3.06 15.13 11.49
C ASP A 94 -2.25 14.00 12.15
N ILE A 95 -2.15 12.82 11.53
CA ILE A 95 -1.28 11.78 12.08
C ILE A 95 0.16 12.13 11.73
N LYS A 96 0.80 12.93 12.59
CA LYS A 96 2.24 12.85 12.87
C LYS A 96 2.55 11.38 13.08
N ILE A 97 2.91 10.69 12.00
CA ILE A 97 3.60 9.41 12.10
C ILE A 97 4.95 9.78 12.72
N GLN A 98 5.00 9.77 14.05
CA GLN A 98 6.23 9.67 14.79
C GLN A 98 6.83 8.33 14.37
N PHE A 99 7.60 8.35 13.28
CA PHE A 99 8.73 7.45 13.15
C PHE A 99 9.64 7.81 14.32
N ASN A 100 9.44 7.16 15.47
CA ASN A 100 10.48 7.07 16.48
C ASN A 100 11.64 6.31 15.82
N MET A 101 12.65 7.07 15.40
CA MET A 101 14.00 6.56 15.14
C MET A 101 14.62 6.04 16.45
#